data_AF-A0A6B2X663-F1
#
_entry.id   AF-A0A6B2X663-F1
#
_cell.length_a   1.000
_cell.length_b   1.000
_cell.length_c   1.000
_cell.angle_alpha   90.00
_cell.angle_beta   90.00
_cell.angle_gamma   90.00
#
_symmetry.space_group_name_H-M   'P 1'
#
loop_
_entity.id
_entity.type
_entity.pdbx_description
1 polymer ?
#
loop_
_entity_poly.entity_id
_entity_poly.type
_entity_poly.pdbx_seq_one_letter_code
_entity_poly.pdbx_strand_id
1 'polypeptide(L)' 'MLRNGLEPWHLLVVAIMIILLFGSKKLPEAARGLGKSMRILKSEAKAMKDDDEAQPTATERNPAL' A
#
# COMPACT_ATOMS: atom_id res chain seq x y z
N MET A 1 -29.00 8.74 -13.00
CA MET A 1 -29.52 7.54 -12.29
C MET A 1 -28.37 6.68 -11.74
N LEU A 2 -27.27 7.29 -11.25
CA LEU A 2 -25.99 6.63 -10.93
C LEU A 2 -25.44 7.06 -9.55
N ARG A 3 -26.31 7.38 -8.58
CA ARG A 3 -25.90 8.05 -7.33
C ARG A 3 -26.06 7.25 -6.04
N ASN A 4 -26.58 6.01 -6.10
CA ASN A 4 -26.82 5.19 -4.89
C ASN A 4 -25.85 4.00 -4.70
N GLY A 5 -24.85 3.83 -5.58
CA GLY A 5 -23.96 2.66 -5.55
C GLY A 5 -22.90 2.67 -4.44
N LEU A 6 -22.73 3.79 -3.73
CA LEU A 6 -21.74 3.97 -2.67
C LEU A 6 -22.37 4.62 -1.44
N GLU A 7 -23.65 4.33 -1.16
CA GLU A 7 -24.21 4.76 0.11
C GLU A 7 -23.41 4.11 1.24
N PRO A 8 -22.86 4.90 2.19
CA PRO A 8 -22.05 4.40 3.30
C PRO A 8 -22.68 3.23 4.06
N TRP A 9 -24.01 3.12 3.99
CA TRP A 9 -24.80 2.04 4.54
C TRP A 9 -24.43 0.65 3.98
N HIS A 10 -24.19 0.52 2.67
CA HIS A 10 -23.85 -0.77 2.07
C HIS A 10 -22.46 -1.25 2.54
N LEU A 11 -21.50 -0.33 2.64
CA LEU A 11 -20.18 -0.64 3.18
C LEU A 11 -20.25 -1.09 4.64
N LEU A 12 -21.14 -0.50 5.44
CA LEU A 12 -21.35 -0.90 6.82
C LEU A 12 -21.91 -2.33 6.90
N VAL A 13 -22.89 -2.68 6.08
CA VAL A 13 -23.46 -4.04 6.01
C VAL A 13 -22.40 -5.06 5.60
N VAL A 14 -21.60 -4.77 4.56
CA VAL A 14 -20.52 -5.65 4.12
C VAL A 14 -19.45 -5.79 5.21
N ALA A 15 -19.05 -4.70 5.87
CA ALA A 15 -18.09 -4.75 6.97
C ALA A 15 -18.59 -5.63 8.13
N ILE A 16 -19.86 -5.51 8.51
CA ILE A 16 -20.48 -6.38 9.51
C ILE A 16 -20.43 -7.84 9.06
N MET A 17 -20.74 -8.13 7.79
CA MET A 17 -20.72 -9.49 7.25
C MET A 17 -19.31 -10.09 7.28
N ILE A 18 -18.27 -9.31 6.93
CA ILE A 18 -16.87 -9.75 7.03
C ILE A 18 -16.49 -9.99 8.50
N ILE A 19 -16.89 -9.12 9.43
CA ILE A 19 -16.65 -9.31 10.86
C ILE A 19 -17.32 -10.58 11.37
N LEU A 20 -18.51 -10.91 10.87
CA LEU A 20 -19.23 -12.12 11.29
C LEU A 20 -18.56 -13.40 10.77
N LEU A 21 -18.07 -13.39 9.52
CA LEU A 21 -17.38 -14.54 8.91
C LEU A 21 -15.97 -14.76 9.46
N PHE A 22 -15.18 -13.70 9.62
CA PHE A 22 -13.79 -13.79 10.04
C PHE A 22 -13.60 -13.62 11.56
N GLY A 23 -14.54 -12.96 12.23
CA GLY A 23 -14.46 -12.62 13.64
C GLY A 23 -13.71 -11.30 13.90
N SER A 24 -14.09 -10.61 14.99
CA SER A 24 -13.57 -9.29 15.37
C SER A 24 -12.06 -9.25 15.65
N LYS A 25 -11.43 -10.38 15.95
CA LYS A 25 -9.98 -10.47 16.20
C LYS A 25 -9.15 -10.74 14.95
N LYS A 26 -9.67 -11.51 13.98
CA LYS A 26 -8.89 -11.95 12.81
C LYS A 26 -8.80 -10.89 11.72
N LEU A 27 -9.85 -10.08 11.55
CA LEU A 27 -9.85 -8.95 10.62
C LEU A 27 -8.74 -7.92 10.92
N PRO A 28 -8.64 -7.37 12.16
CA PRO A 28 -7.59 -6.41 12.49
C PRO A 28 -6.20 -7.06 12.56
N GLU A 29 -6.10 -8.34 12.93
CA GLU A 29 -4.84 -9.08 12.93
C GLU A 29 -4.29 -9.25 11.50
N ALA A 30 -5.14 -9.64 10.55
CA ALA A 30 -4.79 -9.73 9.14
C ALA A 30 -4.43 -8.35 8.55
N ALA A 31 -5.23 -7.31 8.84
CA ALA A 31 -4.94 -5.95 8.40
C ALA A 31 -3.61 -5.42 8.95
N ARG A 32 -3.27 -5.73 10.21
CA ARG A 32 -1.98 -5.36 10.81
C ARG A 32 -0.81 -6.09 10.16
N GLY A 33 -0.96 -7.38 9.86
CA GLY A 33 0.06 -8.16 9.14
C GLY A 33 0.31 -7.62 7.73
N LEU A 34 -0.77 -7.47 6.95
CA LEU A 34 -0.74 -6.88 5.61
C LEU A 34 -0.18 -5.45 5.62
N GLY A 35 -0.56 -4.62 6.59
CA GLY A 35 -0.08 -3.25 6.72
C GLY A 35 1.42 -3.16 7.01
N LYS A 36 1.97 -4.07 7.80
CA LYS A 36 3.43 -4.15 8.02
C LYS A 36 4.16 -4.52 6.73
N SER A 37 3.70 -5.53 6.00
CA SER A 37 4.28 -5.93 4.72
C SER A 37 4.20 -4.79 3.69
N MET A 38 3.01 -4.18 3.52
CA MET A 38 2.85 -3.04 2.61
C MET A 38 3.75 -1.85 2.98
N ARG A 39 4.01 -1.60 4.27
CA ARG A 39 4.91 -0.53 4.69
C ARG A 39 6.35 -0.81 4.29
N ILE A 40 6.83 -2.03 4.47
CA ILE A 40 8.19 -2.43 4.06
C ILE A 40 8.32 -2.29 2.54
N LEU A 41 7.40 -2.89 1.79
CA LEU A 41 7.38 -2.81 0.32
C LEU A 41 7.29 -1.36 -0.15
N LYS A 42 6.49 -0.50 0.51
CA LYS A 42 6.39 0.92 0.17
C LYS A 42 7.66 1.69 0.48
N SER A 43 8.35 1.38 1.57
CA SER A 43 9.64 1.99 1.91
C SER A 43 10.73 1.62 0.91
N GLU A 44 10.82 0.34 0.54
CA GLU A 44 11.75 -0.14 -0.48
C GLU A 44 11.42 0.43 -1.86
N ALA A 45 10.15 0.39 -2.27
CA ALA A 45 9.71 0.96 -3.55
C ALA A 45 9.91 2.49 -3.62
N LYS A 46 9.84 3.19 -2.48
CA LYS A 46 10.13 4.63 -2.42
C LYS A 46 11.63 4.91 -2.52
N ALA A 47 12.48 4.11 -1.86
CA ALA A 47 13.93 4.24 -1.98
C ALA A 47 14.38 4.04 -3.43
N MET A 48 13.84 3.04 -4.13
CA MET A 48 14.16 2.84 -5.56
C MET A 48 13.71 4.00 -6.45
N LYS A 49 12.53 4.59 -6.17
CA LYS A 49 12.03 5.77 -6.90
C LYS A 49 12.85 7.03 -6.63
N ASP A 50 13.26 7.25 -5.39
CA ASP A 50 14.07 8.41 -5.01
C ASP A 50 15.51 8.27 -5.55
N ASP A 51 16.07 7.05 -5.61
CA ASP A 51 17.38 6.78 -6.22
C ASP A 51 17.38 6.94 -7.75
N ASP A 52 16.25 6.66 -8.43
CA ASP A 52 16.09 6.91 -9.87
C ASP A 52 16.00 8.42 -10.20
N GLU A 53 15.45 9.26 -9.30
CA GLU A 53 15.44 10.73 -9.49
C GLU A 53 16.74 11.42 -9.00
N ALA A 54 17.49 10.80 -8.09
CA ALA A 54 18.72 11.36 -7.51
C ALA A 54 20.00 10.97 -8.25
N GLN A 55 19.93 10.59 -9.54
CA GLN A 55 21.11 10.40 -10.39
C GLN A 55 21.34 11.61 -11.32
N PRO A 56 21.96 12.71 -10.85
CA PRO A 56 22.70 13.57 -11.76
C PRO A 56 23.98 12.83 -12.13
N THR A 57 24.04 12.30 -13.35
CA THR A 57 25.26 12.26 -14.18
C THR A 57 26.57 12.02 -13.40
N ALA A 58 26.76 10.84 -12.82
CA ALA A 58 28.08 10.37 -12.35
C ALA A 58 28.69 9.35 -13.33
N THR A 59 28.34 9.48 -14.63
CA THR A 59 29.09 8.86 -15.73
C THR A 59 29.78 9.97 -16.52
N GLU A 60 30.76 10.61 -15.91
CA GLU A 60 31.95 11.02 -16.64
C GLU A 60 33.16 10.60 -15.82
N ARG A 61 33.24 9.27 -15.67
CA ARG A 61 34.45 8.55 -15.33
C ARG A 61 35.47 8.91 -16.39
N ASN A 62 36.32 9.90 -16.08
CA ASN A 62 37.64 10.06 -16.66
C ASN A 62 38.31 8.67 -16.75
N PRO A 63 38.49 8.09 -17.95
CA PRO A 63 39.48 7.06 -18.15
C PRO A 63 40.76 7.76 -18.60
N ALA A 64 41.77 7.60 -17.76
CA ALA A 64 43.18 7.77 -17.99
C ALA A 64 43.66 7.80 -19.47
N LEU A 65 44.70 8.64 -19.67
CA LEU A 65 45.82 8.54 -20.62
C LEU A 65 45.61 9.04 -22.05
#